data_AF-A0A974S4Z5-F1
#
_entry.id   AF-A0A974S4Z5-F1
#
_cell.length_a   1.000
_cell.length_b   1.000
_cell.length_c   1.000
_cell.angle_alpha   90.00
_cell.angle_beta   90.00
_cell.angle_gamma   90.00
#
_symmetry.space_group_name_H-M   'P 1'
#
loop_
_entity.id
_entity.type
_entity.pdbx_description
1 polymer ?
#
loop_
_entity_poly.entity_id
_entity_poly.type
_entity_poly.pdbx_seq_one_letter_code
_entity_poly.pdbx_strand_id
1 'polypeptide(L)'
;MIGADELELFHAIARLERVAYDIGFSNEEVSALLGLGKGAWPPPIVGRWSPMDVVSETRMRDLAEVCTRLSSEFGADAVFWLRRYNAAAALTPLGYLNSDPGALRALRDGLRASDGSFDETL
;
A
#
# COMPACT_ATOMS: atom_id res chain seq x y z
N MET A 1 15.78 12.19 21.68
CA MET A 1 15.88 13.05 20.49
C MET A 1 15.57 12.14 19.33
N ILE A 2 14.44 12.35 18.65
CA ILE A 2 14.01 11.53 17.52
C ILE A 2 14.87 11.94 16.32
N GLY A 3 15.50 10.99 15.63
CA GLY A 3 16.26 11.26 14.41
C GLY A 3 15.35 11.73 13.27
N ALA A 4 15.87 12.48 12.28
CA ALA A 4 15.07 12.93 11.13
C ALA A 4 14.39 11.75 10.40
N ASP A 5 15.09 10.63 10.26
CA ASP A 5 14.58 9.40 9.65
C ASP A 5 13.42 8.77 10.44
N GLU A 6 13.46 8.85 11.78
CA GLU A 6 12.39 8.34 12.64
C GLU A 6 11.12 9.21 12.53
N LEU A 7 11.27 10.52 12.35
CA LEU A 7 10.14 11.43 12.12
C LEU A 7 9.52 11.23 10.73
N GLU A 8 10.33 11.01 9.70
CA GLU A 8 9.85 10.67 8.37
C GLU A 8 9.08 9.35 8.35
N LEU A 9 9.58 8.33 9.04
CA LEU A 9 8.89 7.05 9.20
C LEU A 9 7.55 7.23 9.92
N PHE A 10 7.50 8.02 10.99
CA PHE A 10 6.26 8.33 11.70
C PHE A 10 5.23 9.00 10.79
N HIS A 11 5.63 9.97 9.97
CA HIS A 11 4.74 10.60 8.99
C HIS A 11 4.30 9.64 7.89
N ALA A 12 5.17 8.73 7.43
CA ALA A 12 4.81 7.71 6.45
C ALA A 12 3.76 6.74 7.01
N ILE A 13 3.91 6.30 8.26
CA ILE A 13 2.95 5.45 8.98
C ILE A 13 1.61 6.17 9.09
N ALA A 14 1.60 7.41 9.60
CA ALA A 14 0.37 8.18 9.80
C ALA A 14 -0.36 8.46 8.46
N ARG A 15 0.39 8.72 7.38
CA ARG A 15 -0.19 8.88 6.05
C ARG A 15 -0.78 7.57 5.54
N LEU A 16 -0.07 6.45 5.70
CA LEU A 16 -0.56 5.15 5.26
C LEU A 16 -1.82 4.74 6.02
N GLU A 17 -1.84 4.92 7.35
CA GLU A 17 -3.01 4.61 8.18
C GLU A 17 -4.25 5.39 7.71
N ARG A 18 -4.09 6.69 7.48
CA ARG A 18 -5.17 7.55 6.99
C ARG A 18 -5.65 7.13 5.61
N VAL A 19 -4.75 6.97 4.65
CA VAL A 19 -5.15 6.69 3.26
C VAL A 19 -5.71 5.27 3.15
N ALA A 20 -5.15 4.29 3.87
CA ALA A 20 -5.68 2.93 3.94
C ALA A 20 -7.11 2.92 4.50
N TYR A 21 -7.39 3.73 5.53
CA TYR A 21 -8.74 3.91 6.05
C TYR A 21 -9.67 4.55 5.00
N ASP A 22 -9.23 5.64 4.36
CA ASP A 22 -10.04 6.40 3.39
C ASP A 22 -10.45 5.55 2.18
N ILE A 23 -9.60 4.62 1.73
CA ILE A 23 -9.92 3.71 0.62
C ILE A 23 -10.57 2.40 1.08
N GLY A 24 -10.63 2.10 2.38
CA GLY A 24 -11.33 0.93 2.92
C GLY A 24 -10.50 -0.36 3.03
N PHE A 25 -9.18 -0.24 3.19
CA PHE A 25 -8.33 -1.38 3.55
C PHE A 25 -8.54 -1.79 5.02
N SER A 26 -8.60 -3.09 5.23
CA SER A 26 -8.50 -3.69 6.56
C SER A 26 -7.05 -3.74 7.04
N ASN A 27 -6.86 -3.74 8.36
CA ASN A 27 -5.55 -3.96 8.97
C ASN A 27 -4.87 -5.27 8.52
N GLU A 28 -5.67 -6.29 8.20
CA GLU A 28 -5.17 -7.58 7.69
C GLU A 28 -4.61 -7.45 6.27
N GLU A 29 -5.30 -6.72 5.39
CA GLU A 29 -4.82 -6.44 4.03
C GLU A 29 -3.54 -5.59 4.05
N VAL A 30 -3.49 -4.55 4.89
CA VAL A 30 -2.28 -3.73 5.04
C VAL A 30 -1.11 -4.57 5.58
N SER A 31 -1.36 -5.42 6.57
CA SER A 31 -0.34 -6.34 7.10
C SER A 31 0.20 -7.27 6.00
N ALA A 32 -0.70 -7.84 5.18
CA ALA A 32 -0.32 -8.73 4.08
C ALA A 32 0.51 -8.00 3.00
N LEU A 33 0.10 -6.80 2.59
CA LEU A 33 0.79 -5.99 1.57
C LEU A 33 2.20 -5.57 2.01
N LEU A 34 2.37 -5.32 3.31
CA LEU A 34 3.67 -5.01 3.91
C LEU A 34 4.52 -6.26 4.18
N GLY A 35 3.97 -7.47 4.00
CA GLY A 35 4.66 -8.73 4.32
C GLY A 35 4.84 -8.95 5.82
N LEU A 36 3.97 -8.36 6.64
CA LEU A 36 3.99 -8.49 8.09
C LEU A 36 3.14 -9.69 8.55
N GLY A 37 3.32 -10.11 9.81
CA GLY A 37 2.44 -11.08 10.44
C GLY A 37 0.99 -10.58 10.47
N LYS A 38 0.02 -11.51 10.46
CA LYS A 38 -1.41 -11.17 10.49
C LYS A 38 -1.73 -10.26 11.69
N GLY A 39 -2.31 -9.10 11.42
CA GLY A 39 -2.70 -8.12 12.46
C GLY A 39 -1.53 -7.33 13.05
N ALA A 40 -0.35 -7.35 12.43
CA ALA A 40 0.79 -6.55 12.84
C ALA A 40 0.65 -5.06 12.50
N TRP A 41 -0.32 -4.70 11.65
CA TRP A 41 -0.71 -3.32 11.37
C TRP A 41 -1.97 -2.90 12.17
N PRO A 42 -2.04 -1.65 12.67
CA PRO A 42 -0.96 -0.67 12.70
C PRO A 42 0.15 -1.07 13.68
N PRO A 43 1.40 -0.68 13.40
CA PRO A 43 2.53 -0.94 14.27
C PRO A 43 2.34 -0.22 15.62
N PRO A 44 2.84 -0.77 16.73
CA PRO A 44 2.85 -0.04 17.99
C PRO A 44 3.67 1.26 17.84
N ILE A 45 3.08 2.38 18.26
CA ILE A 45 3.67 3.73 18.19
C ILE A 45 5.03 3.81 18.93
N VAL A 46 5.28 2.86 19.85
CA VAL A 46 6.48 2.81 20.68
C VAL A 46 7.12 1.42 20.56
N GLY A 47 8.07 1.27 19.64
CA GLY A 47 8.83 0.03 19.44
C GLY A 47 9.81 0.18 18.29
N ARG A 48 11.05 -0.27 18.47
CA ARG A 48 12.02 -0.32 17.38
C ARG A 48 11.57 -1.35 16.36
N TRP A 49 11.38 -0.89 15.14
CA TRP A 49 11.28 -1.75 13.99
C TRP A 49 12.62 -2.52 13.82
N SER A 50 12.57 -3.85 13.77
CA SER A 50 13.63 -4.83 13.49
C SER A 50 14.22 -4.65 12.07
N PRO A 51 15.42 -5.17 11.74
CA PRO A 51 15.95 -5.11 10.36
C PRO A 51 15.08 -5.73 9.27
N MET A 52 14.18 -6.68 9.60
CA MET A 52 13.12 -7.13 8.67
C MET A 52 12.20 -5.98 8.23
N ASP A 53 12.19 -4.91 9.00
CA ASP A 53 11.31 -3.79 8.84
C ASP A 53 11.89 -2.71 7.93
N VAL A 54 13.17 -2.81 7.54
CA VAL A 54 13.74 -1.98 6.46
C VAL A 54 13.12 -2.37 5.11
N VAL A 55 12.87 -3.68 4.90
CA VAL A 55 12.06 -4.15 3.76
C VAL A 55 10.62 -3.64 3.91
N SER A 56 10.10 -3.59 5.14
CA SER A 56 8.78 -3.00 5.41
C SER A 56 8.74 -1.50 5.13
N GLU A 57 9.81 -0.73 5.39
CA GLU A 57 9.86 0.72 5.16
C GLU A 57 9.72 1.05 3.68
N THR A 58 10.47 0.35 2.81
CA THR A 58 10.34 0.54 1.36
C THR A 58 8.96 0.13 0.88
N ARG A 59 8.43 -1.01 1.34
CA ARG A 59 7.07 -1.45 1.00
C ARG A 59 6.00 -0.50 1.53
N MET A 60 6.23 0.13 2.67
CA MET A 60 5.31 1.09 3.28
C MET A 60 5.27 2.39 2.50
N ARG A 61 6.42 2.86 2.01
CA ARG A 61 6.47 3.99 1.06
C ARG A 61 5.78 3.65 -0.26
N ASP A 62 6.07 2.47 -0.83
CA ASP A 62 5.44 1.99 -2.06
C ASP A 62 3.91 1.90 -1.89
N LEU A 63 3.45 1.32 -0.77
CA LEU A 63 2.04 1.19 -0.44
C LEU A 63 1.38 2.54 -0.22
N ALA A 64 1.99 3.43 0.56
CA ALA A 64 1.43 4.76 0.83
C ALA A 64 1.26 5.58 -0.46
N GLU A 65 2.22 5.48 -1.38
CA GLU A 65 2.14 6.16 -2.67
C GLU A 65 1.05 5.57 -3.57
N VAL A 66 1.00 4.24 -3.71
CA VAL A 66 -0.06 3.55 -4.46
C VAL A 66 -1.43 3.89 -3.91
N CYS A 67 -1.63 3.79 -2.59
CA CYS A 67 -2.89 4.12 -1.93
C CYS A 67 -3.26 5.60 -2.16
N THR A 68 -2.29 6.52 -2.10
CA THR A 68 -2.56 7.95 -2.31
C THR A 68 -3.01 8.22 -3.74
N ARG A 69 -2.35 7.61 -4.73
CA ARG A 69 -2.73 7.70 -6.15
C ARG A 69 -4.11 7.11 -6.40
N LEU A 70 -4.34 5.87 -5.97
CA LEU A 70 -5.63 5.21 -6.16
C LEU A 70 -6.76 5.98 -5.46
N SER A 71 -6.50 6.52 -4.26
CA SER A 71 -7.47 7.38 -3.57
C SER A 71 -7.76 8.67 -4.36
N SER A 72 -6.77 9.24 -5.04
CA SER A 72 -6.98 10.45 -5.85
C SER A 72 -7.74 10.18 -7.15
N GLU A 73 -7.56 9.00 -7.74
CA GLU A 73 -8.18 8.62 -9.01
C GLU A 73 -9.59 8.04 -8.82
N PHE A 74 -9.75 7.15 -7.84
CA PHE A 74 -10.97 6.37 -7.63
C PHE A 74 -11.69 6.70 -6.32
N GLY A 75 -11.15 7.58 -5.48
CA GLY A 75 -11.76 7.92 -4.19
C GLY A 75 -11.96 6.69 -3.29
N ALA A 76 -13.16 6.56 -2.73
CA ALA A 76 -13.54 5.42 -1.90
C ALA A 76 -13.66 4.09 -2.68
N ASP A 77 -13.73 4.13 -4.01
CA ASP A 77 -13.91 2.93 -4.85
C ASP A 77 -12.57 2.25 -5.20
N ALA A 78 -11.43 2.83 -4.80
CA ALA A 78 -10.09 2.28 -5.05
C ALA A 78 -9.94 0.82 -4.59
N VAL A 79 -10.36 0.49 -3.36
CA VAL A 79 -10.28 -0.88 -2.86
C VAL A 79 -11.30 -1.79 -3.51
N PHE A 80 -12.47 -1.27 -3.88
CA PHE A 80 -13.45 -2.04 -4.65
C PHE A 80 -12.85 -2.48 -5.99
N TRP A 81 -12.18 -1.57 -6.70
CA TRP A 81 -11.44 -1.89 -7.93
C TRP A 81 -10.35 -2.94 -7.68
N LEU A 82 -9.55 -2.79 -6.62
CA LEU A 82 -8.49 -3.74 -6.28
C LEU A 82 -9.02 -5.14 -5.93
N ARG A 83 -10.21 -5.23 -5.34
CA ARG A 83 -10.87 -6.51 -5.01
C ARG A 83 -11.61 -7.12 -6.19
N ARG A 84 -11.82 -6.36 -7.28
CA ARG A 84 -12.52 -6.87 -8.47
C ARG A 84 -11.71 -7.97 -9.13
N TYR A 85 -12.37 -9.11 -9.38
CA TYR A 85 -11.76 -10.25 -10.05
C TYR A 85 -11.52 -9.92 -11.53
N ASN A 86 -10.28 -10.08 -11.98
CA ASN A 86 -9.93 -9.99 -13.39
C ASN A 86 -9.88 -11.40 -13.99
N ALA A 87 -10.83 -11.72 -14.87
CA ALA A 87 -10.92 -13.02 -15.51
C ALA A 87 -9.73 -13.33 -16.44
N ALA A 88 -9.14 -12.30 -17.06
CA ALA A 88 -7.98 -12.47 -17.95
C ALA A 88 -6.69 -12.75 -17.15
N ALA A 89 -6.54 -12.15 -15.97
CA ALA A 89 -5.43 -12.42 -15.07
C ALA A 89 -5.66 -13.65 -14.17
N ALA A 90 -6.88 -14.20 -14.14
CA ALA A 90 -7.31 -15.26 -13.23
C ALA A 90 -7.11 -14.94 -11.73
N LEU A 91 -7.08 -13.66 -11.37
CA LEU A 91 -6.84 -13.18 -10.01
C LEU A 91 -7.32 -11.73 -9.84
N THR A 92 -7.46 -11.28 -8.59
CA THR A 92 -7.73 -9.87 -8.27
C THR A 92 -6.42 -9.08 -8.22
N PRO A 93 -6.40 -7.78 -8.58
CA PRO A 93 -5.22 -6.94 -8.38
C PRO A 93 -4.68 -7.00 -6.95
N LEU A 94 -5.56 -6.98 -5.94
CA LEU A 94 -5.16 -7.12 -4.54
C LEU A 94 -4.52 -8.49 -4.24
N GLY A 95 -5.07 -9.57 -4.82
CA GLY A 95 -4.50 -10.91 -4.71
C GLY A 95 -3.10 -10.99 -5.31
N TYR A 96 -2.88 -10.33 -6.44
CA TYR A 96 -1.55 -10.20 -7.05
C TYR A 96 -0.57 -9.51 -6.11
N LEU A 97 -0.95 -8.33 -5.61
CA LEU A 97 -0.15 -7.51 -4.71
C LEU A 97 0.22 -8.26 -3.41
N ASN A 98 -0.67 -9.11 -2.91
CA ASN A 98 -0.42 -9.95 -1.74
C ASN A 98 0.54 -11.11 -2.04
N SER A 99 0.48 -11.67 -3.26
CA SER A 99 1.24 -12.87 -3.62
C SER A 99 2.65 -12.61 -4.12
N ASP A 100 2.91 -11.45 -4.72
CA ASP A 100 4.21 -11.10 -5.33
C ASP A 100 4.82 -9.85 -4.66
N PRO A 101 5.97 -10.00 -3.96
CA PRO A 101 6.70 -8.87 -3.38
C PRO A 101 7.10 -7.77 -4.38
N GLY A 102 7.26 -8.09 -5.66
CA GLY A 102 7.60 -7.14 -6.72
C GLY A 102 6.39 -6.39 -7.29
N ALA A 103 5.17 -6.93 -7.13
CA ALA A 103 3.96 -6.38 -7.74
C ALA A 103 3.62 -4.97 -7.27
N LEU A 104 3.82 -4.69 -5.98
CA LEU A 104 3.54 -3.36 -5.42
C LEU A 104 4.46 -2.29 -6.01
N ARG A 105 5.74 -2.63 -6.21
CA ARG A 105 6.70 -1.73 -6.85
C ARG A 105 6.36 -1.53 -8.33
N ALA A 106 6.03 -2.60 -9.04
CA ALA A 106 5.63 -2.52 -10.44
C ALA A 106 4.35 -1.68 -10.62
N LEU A 107 3.38 -1.81 -9.71
CA LEU A 107 2.18 -0.98 -9.70
C LEU A 107 2.52 0.50 -9.43
N ARG A 108 3.36 0.78 -8.43
CA ARG A 108 3.82 2.15 -8.16
C ARG A 108 4.51 2.77 -9.38
N ASP A 109 5.43 2.03 -9.99
CA ASP A 109 6.19 2.52 -11.15
C ASP A 109 5.27 2.70 -12.37
N GLY A 110 4.28 1.82 -12.54
CA GLY A 110 3.22 1.96 -13.54
C GLY A 110 2.34 3.20 -13.30
N LEU A 111 1.88 3.43 -12.07
CA LEU A 111 1.11 4.63 -11.70
C LEU A 111 1.90 5.92 -11.90
N ARG A 112 3.22 5.90 -11.64
CA ARG A 112 4.12 7.02 -11.95
C ARG A 112 4.27 7.24 -13.45
N ALA A 113 4.36 6.17 -14.23
CA ALA A 113 4.47 6.27 -15.69
C ALA A 113 3.15 6.74 -16.33
N SER A 114 2.01 6.42 -15.73
CA SER A 114 0.66 6.79 -16.16
C SER A 114 0.26 8.23 -15.80
N ASP A 115 1.22 9.15 -15.65
CA ASP A 115 0.95 10.59 -15.43
C ASP A 115 0.24 11.30 -16.61
N GLY A 116 -0.27 10.53 -17.58
CA GLY A 116 -1.28 10.92 -18.55
C GLY A 116 -2.34 9.81 -18.70
N SER A 117 -3.57 10.12 -18.28
CA SER A 117 -4.83 9.41 -18.53
C SER A 117 -4.85 7.88 -18.27
N PHE A 118 -5.43 7.48 -17.13
CA PHE A 118 -6.09 6.17 -17.08
C PHE A 118 -7.28 6.20 -18.04
N ASP A 119 -7.16 5.45 -19.13
CA ASP A 119 -8.24 5.25 -20.08
C ASP A 119 -9.28 4.33 -19.44
N GLU A 120 -10.49 4.85 -19.18
CA GLU A 120 -11.61 4.15 -18.53
C GLU A 120 -12.23 3.02 -19.41
N THR A 121 -11.58 2.61 -20.49
CA THR A 121 -12.15 1.67 -21.49
C THR A 121 -11.84 0.18 -21.27
N LEU A 122 -11.55 -0.25 -20.02
CA LEU A 122 -11.40 -1.68 -19.66
C LEU A 122 -12.54 -2.24 -18.80
#